data_AF-A0AAN5D675-F1
#
_entry.id   AF-A0AAN5D675-F1
#
_cell.length_a   1.000
_cell.length_b   1.000
_cell.length_c   1.000
_cell.angle_alpha   90.00
_cell.angle_beta   90.00
_cell.angle_gamma   90.00
#
_symmetry.space_group_name_H-M   'P 1'
#
loop_
_entity.id
_entity.type
_entity.pdbx_description
1 polymer ?
#
loop_
_entity_poly.entity_id
_entity_poly.type
_entity_poly.pdbx_seq_one_letter_code
_entity_poly.pdbx_strand_id
1 'polypeptide(L)'
;GHALGIWHEQSRPERDDYIKVFKHNIKHKYQDQFTKQHRWKVDDFGIPYDYGSVMHYGGLDFSRNDRPTITTNDRNFQATIGQREEPSFADVKQINEAYCKGTGPPLDCKNGGYQGPKDCDVCRCPTGLGGTLCDQV
;
A
#
# COMPACT_ATOMS: atom_id res chain seq x y z
N GLY A 1 -1.78 -0.66 -10.75
CA GLY A 1 -1.12 -1.68 -9.91
C GLY A 1 -0.83 -2.96 -10.67
N HIS A 2 -1.83 -3.81 -10.89
CA HIS A 2 -1.63 -5.19 -11.40
C HIS A 2 -0.71 -5.34 -12.62
N ALA A 3 -0.90 -4.54 -13.68
CA ALA A 3 -0.06 -4.62 -14.88
C ALA A 3 1.43 -4.26 -14.63
N LEU A 4 1.71 -3.52 -13.55
CA LEU A 4 3.06 -3.19 -13.07
C LEU A 4 3.53 -4.16 -11.98
N GLY A 5 2.87 -5.30 -11.80
CA GLY A 5 3.30 -6.35 -10.86
C GLY A 5 2.85 -6.19 -9.40
N ILE A 6 2.01 -5.20 -9.08
CA ILE A 6 1.54 -4.96 -7.71
C ILE A 6 0.29 -5.80 -7.42
N TRP A 7 0.36 -6.66 -6.41
CA TRP A 7 -0.79 -7.38 -5.87
C TRP A 7 -1.66 -6.48 -5.00
N HIS A 8 -2.89 -6.93 -4.70
CA HIS A 8 -3.71 -6.19 -3.75
C HIS A 8 -3.06 -6.12 -2.35
N GLU A 9 -3.20 -4.97 -1.69
CA GLU A 9 -2.55 -4.71 -0.40
C GLU A 9 -3.03 -5.70 0.69
N GLN A 10 -4.33 -6.01 0.71
CA GLN A 10 -4.89 -7.04 1.61
C GLN A 10 -4.46 -8.48 1.26
N SER A 11 -3.63 -8.68 0.24
CA SER A 11 -3.02 -9.99 -0.04
C SER A 11 -1.60 -10.09 0.51
N ARG A 12 -1.05 -9.06 1.17
CA ARG A 12 0.30 -9.12 1.77
C ARG A 12 0.43 -10.26 2.80
N PRO A 13 1.62 -10.89 2.93
CA PRO A 13 1.85 -12.00 3.86
C PRO A 13 1.52 -11.67 5.33
N GLU A 14 1.87 -10.45 5.76
CA GLU A 14 1.71 -9.91 7.11
C GLU A 14 0.38 -9.17 7.36
N ARG A 15 -0.55 -9.16 6.39
CA ARG A 15 -1.80 -8.36 6.50
C ARG A 15 -2.59 -8.57 7.79
N ASP A 16 -2.50 -9.77 8.41
CA ASP A 16 -3.35 -10.13 9.53
C ASP A 16 -2.97 -9.35 10.80
N ASP A 17 -1.79 -8.70 10.80
CA ASP A 17 -1.36 -7.72 11.81
C ASP A 17 -2.12 -6.38 11.67
N TYR A 18 -2.69 -6.10 10.49
CA TYR A 18 -3.33 -4.82 10.14
C TYR A 18 -4.84 -4.94 9.94
N ILE A 19 -5.33 -6.09 9.45
CA ILE A 19 -6.74 -6.30 9.13
C ILE A 19 -7.24 -7.68 9.57
N LYS A 20 -8.56 -7.82 9.65
CA LYS A 20 -9.27 -9.09 9.80
C LYS A 20 -10.14 -9.35 8.58
N VAL A 21 -10.07 -10.58 8.07
CA VAL A 21 -10.88 -11.04 6.93
C VAL A 21 -11.97 -12.00 7.40
N PHE A 22 -13.24 -11.66 7.15
CA PHE A 22 -14.40 -12.46 7.53
C PHE A 22 -14.86 -13.34 6.37
N LYS A 23 -14.21 -14.50 6.19
CA LYS A 23 -14.52 -15.44 5.09
C LYS A 23 -16.01 -15.82 4.99
N HIS A 24 -16.71 -15.90 6.13
CA HIS A 24 -18.13 -16.21 6.17
C HIS A 24 -19.04 -15.07 5.66
N ASN A 25 -18.52 -13.86 5.47
CA ASN A 25 -19.25 -12.75 4.84
C ASN A 25 -18.93 -12.64 3.34
N ILE A 26 -17.96 -13.41 2.82
CA ILE A 26 -17.51 -13.33 1.43
C ILE A 26 -18.39 -14.24 0.55
N LYS A 27 -18.81 -13.75 -0.61
CA LYS A 27 -19.47 -14.56 -1.65
C LYS A 27 -18.58 -15.75 -2.01
N HIS A 28 -19.15 -16.97 -2.03
CA HIS A 28 -18.39 -18.22 -2.15
C HIS A 28 -17.38 -18.22 -3.31
N LYS A 29 -17.78 -17.68 -4.48
CA LYS A 29 -16.97 -17.61 -5.71
C LYS A 29 -15.77 -16.64 -5.66
N TYR A 30 -15.62 -15.84 -4.60
CA TYR A 30 -14.56 -14.84 -4.46
C TYR A 30 -13.68 -15.08 -3.23
N GLN A 31 -13.81 -16.21 -2.53
CA GLN A 31 -13.01 -16.49 -1.34
C GLN A 31 -11.50 -16.53 -1.64
N ASP A 32 -11.14 -17.00 -2.83
CA ASP A 32 -9.77 -17.04 -3.36
C ASP A 32 -9.16 -15.65 -3.51
N GLN A 33 -9.96 -14.62 -3.79
CA GLN A 33 -9.53 -13.22 -3.92
C GLN A 33 -8.99 -12.62 -2.62
N PHE A 34 -9.19 -13.30 -1.48
CA PHE A 34 -8.68 -12.91 -0.17
C PHE A 34 -7.55 -13.83 0.30
N THR A 35 -6.96 -14.61 -0.60
CA THR A 35 -5.78 -15.42 -0.29
C THR A 35 -4.56 -14.53 -0.09
N LYS A 36 -3.75 -14.84 0.93
CA LYS A 36 -2.45 -14.18 1.11
C LYS A 36 -1.49 -14.66 0.04
N GLN A 37 -0.69 -13.75 -0.48
CA GLN A 37 0.49 -14.12 -1.24
C GLN A 37 1.52 -14.75 -0.31
N HIS A 38 2.36 -15.60 -0.89
CA HIS A 38 3.52 -16.13 -0.18
C HIS A 38 4.62 -15.07 -0.11
N ARG A 39 5.39 -15.05 0.98
CA ARG A 39 6.51 -14.10 1.17
C ARG A 39 7.52 -14.12 0.03
N TRP A 40 7.79 -15.26 -0.58
CA TRP A 40 8.71 -15.37 -1.72
C TRP A 40 8.17 -14.80 -3.05
N LYS A 41 6.88 -14.44 -3.12
CA LYS A 41 6.25 -13.84 -4.30
C LYS A 41 6.10 -12.32 -4.21
N VAL A 42 6.41 -11.73 -3.07
CA VAL A 42 6.16 -10.31 -2.79
C VAL A 42 7.45 -9.69 -2.27
N ASP A 43 7.91 -8.64 -2.94
CA ASP A 43 8.91 -7.72 -2.43
C ASP A 43 8.19 -6.45 -1.96
N ASP A 44 8.26 -6.15 -0.67
CA ASP A 44 7.67 -4.95 -0.09
C ASP A 44 8.63 -3.77 -0.08
N PHE A 45 9.90 -3.95 -0.48
CA PHE A 45 10.96 -2.93 -0.46
C PHE A 45 11.12 -2.22 0.90
N GLY A 46 10.74 -2.89 1.99
CA GLY A 46 10.72 -2.29 3.34
C GLY A 46 9.63 -1.23 3.53
N ILE A 47 8.66 -1.14 2.61
CA ILE A 47 7.54 -0.21 2.69
C ILE A 47 6.46 -0.80 3.61
N PRO A 48 6.02 -0.06 4.66
CA PRO A 48 4.98 -0.53 5.58
C PRO A 48 3.65 -0.85 4.89
N TYR A 49 2.76 -1.54 5.60
CA TYR A 49 1.39 -1.80 5.13
C TYR A 49 0.62 -0.49 4.97
N ASP A 50 -0.03 -0.31 3.82
CA ASP A 50 -0.72 0.94 3.50
C ASP A 50 -2.24 0.76 3.38
N TYR A 51 -2.98 1.13 4.43
CA TYR A 51 -4.44 1.16 4.39
C TYR A 51 -5.00 2.04 3.26
N GLY A 52 -4.27 3.08 2.87
CA GLY A 52 -4.65 4.02 1.82
C GLY A 52 -4.23 3.62 0.42
N SER A 53 -3.63 2.44 0.24
CA SER A 53 -3.24 1.97 -1.10
C SER A 53 -4.46 1.88 -2.00
N VAL A 54 -4.33 2.37 -3.24
CA VAL A 54 -5.36 2.24 -4.27
C VAL A 54 -5.63 0.77 -4.62
N MET A 55 -4.68 -0.11 -4.26
CA MET A 55 -4.75 -1.56 -4.42
C MET A 55 -5.36 -2.27 -3.21
N HIS A 56 -5.80 -1.56 -2.17
CA HIS A 56 -6.47 -2.16 -1.01
C HIS A 56 -7.97 -2.34 -1.27
N TYR A 57 -8.55 -3.49 -0.93
CA TYR A 57 -10.00 -3.72 -0.95
C TYR A 57 -10.74 -2.91 0.12
N GLY A 58 -11.97 -2.50 -0.18
CA GLY A 58 -12.87 -1.87 0.78
C GLY A 58 -13.47 -2.88 1.77
N GLY A 59 -14.05 -2.36 2.86
CA GLY A 59 -14.59 -3.18 3.94
C GLY A 59 -15.76 -4.09 3.55
N LEU A 60 -16.51 -3.74 2.49
CA LEU A 60 -17.68 -4.48 2.01
C LEU A 60 -17.44 -5.23 0.69
N ASP A 61 -16.21 -5.20 0.17
CA ASP A 61 -15.89 -5.81 -1.12
C ASP A 61 -16.23 -7.30 -1.10
N PHE A 62 -16.96 -7.75 -2.12
CA PHE A 62 -17.43 -9.13 -2.27
C PHE A 62 -18.33 -9.67 -1.14
N SER A 63 -18.93 -8.79 -0.33
CA SER A 63 -19.86 -9.19 0.73
C SER A 63 -21.11 -9.91 0.17
N ARG A 64 -21.55 -10.96 0.85
CA ARG A 64 -22.76 -11.73 0.50
C ARG A 64 -24.00 -11.38 1.32
N ASN A 65 -23.84 -10.55 2.34
CA ASN A 65 -24.84 -10.31 3.39
C ASN A 65 -24.77 -8.90 3.96
N ASP A 66 -24.21 -7.94 3.21
CA ASP A 66 -24.01 -6.54 3.59
C ASP A 66 -23.22 -6.35 4.90
N ARG A 67 -22.52 -7.38 5.35
CA ARG A 67 -21.60 -7.32 6.49
C ARG A 67 -20.16 -7.15 6.01
N PRO A 68 -19.28 -6.54 6.82
CA PRO A 68 -17.88 -6.37 6.47
C PRO A 68 -17.20 -7.69 6.13
N THR A 69 -16.51 -7.72 4.99
CA THR A 69 -15.56 -8.78 4.62
C THR A 69 -14.16 -8.47 5.14
N ILE A 70 -13.82 -7.18 5.30
CA ILE A 70 -12.57 -6.70 5.90
C ILE A 70 -12.88 -5.68 6.99
N THR A 71 -12.22 -5.79 8.14
CA THR A 71 -12.11 -4.70 9.11
C THR A 71 -10.66 -4.41 9.44
N THR A 72 -10.29 -3.15 9.61
CA THR A 72 -8.97 -2.76 10.11
C THR A 72 -8.84 -3.05 11.60
N ASN A 73 -7.63 -3.43 12.04
CA ASN A 73 -7.32 -3.64 13.45
C ASN A 73 -7.32 -2.31 14.20
N ASP A 74 -6.76 -1.26 13.59
CA ASP A 74 -6.94 0.12 14.02
C ASP A 74 -8.16 0.74 13.31
N ARG A 75 -9.17 1.09 14.11
CA ARG A 75 -10.46 1.60 13.63
C ARG A 75 -10.35 2.97 12.96
N ASN A 76 -9.31 3.75 13.24
CA ASN A 76 -9.11 5.06 12.63
C ASN A 76 -8.89 4.96 11.11
N PHE A 77 -8.41 3.80 10.63
CA PHE A 77 -8.17 3.53 9.21
C PHE A 77 -9.32 2.83 8.50
N GLN A 78 -10.45 2.56 9.17
CA GLN A 78 -11.54 1.79 8.57
C GLN A 78 -12.18 2.52 7.38
N ALA A 79 -12.20 3.85 7.42
CA ALA A 79 -12.69 4.69 6.32
C ALA A 79 -11.61 4.96 5.24
N THR A 80 -10.37 4.55 5.49
CA THR A 80 -9.23 4.75 4.56
C THR A 80 -9.17 3.64 3.51
N ILE A 81 -9.47 2.39 3.90
CA ILE A 81 -9.39 1.25 2.99
C ILE A 81 -10.41 1.33 1.85
N GLY A 82 -10.00 0.91 0.66
CA GLY A 82 -10.89 0.84 -0.50
C GLY A 82 -11.02 2.15 -1.29
N GLN A 83 -10.25 3.19 -0.95
CA GLN A 83 -10.20 4.42 -1.75
C GLN A 83 -9.79 4.13 -3.20
N ARG A 84 -10.31 4.91 -4.16
CA ARG A 84 -10.04 4.77 -5.61
C ARG A 84 -9.72 6.10 -6.28
N GLU A 85 -9.39 7.13 -5.50
CA GLU A 85 -9.17 8.49 -6.01
C GLU A 85 -7.80 8.61 -6.68
N GLU A 86 -6.74 8.19 -5.98
CA GLU A 86 -5.38 8.28 -6.48
C GLU A 86 -4.45 7.22 -5.85
N PRO A 87 -3.33 6.88 -6.50
CA PRO A 87 -2.28 6.09 -5.87
C PRO A 87 -1.73 6.79 -4.63
N SER A 88 -1.53 6.05 -3.55
CA SER A 88 -0.94 6.60 -2.33
C SER A 88 0.54 6.94 -2.54
N PHE A 89 1.12 7.68 -1.59
CA PHE A 89 2.56 7.90 -1.58
C PHE A 89 3.36 6.59 -1.56
N ALA A 90 2.87 5.58 -0.82
CA ALA A 90 3.49 4.26 -0.72
C ALA A 90 3.36 3.47 -2.04
N ASP A 91 2.21 3.54 -2.72
CA ASP A 91 2.03 2.91 -4.05
C ASP A 91 3.07 3.45 -5.04
N VAL A 92 3.22 4.78 -5.10
CA VAL A 92 4.18 5.43 -6.00
C VAL A 92 5.62 5.10 -5.59
N LYS A 93 5.92 5.06 -4.29
CA LYS A 93 7.22 4.64 -3.77
C LYS A 93 7.56 3.22 -4.21
N GLN A 94 6.65 2.27 -4.03
CA GLN A 94 6.85 0.86 -4.40
C GLN A 94 7.15 0.69 -5.88
N ILE A 95 6.43 1.39 -6.76
CA ILE A 95 6.70 1.38 -8.21
C ILE A 95 8.08 1.94 -8.52
N ASN A 96 8.47 3.05 -7.88
CA ASN A 96 9.76 3.67 -8.13
C ASN A 96 10.92 2.81 -7.63
N GLU A 97 10.79 2.14 -6.48
CA GLU A 97 11.78 1.18 -6.00
C GLU A 97 11.95 -0.01 -6.97
N ALA A 98 10.85 -0.47 -7.56
CA ALA A 98 10.86 -1.59 -8.51
C ALA A 98 11.45 -1.21 -9.88
N TYR A 99 11.14 -0.02 -10.41
CA TYR A 99 11.39 0.30 -11.82
C TYR A 99 12.23 1.55 -12.07
N CYS A 100 12.37 2.44 -11.09
CA CYS A 100 12.94 3.78 -11.28
C CYS A 100 13.95 4.14 -10.19
N LYS A 101 14.92 3.27 -9.94
CA LYS A 101 16.02 3.57 -9.03
C LYS A 101 16.83 4.76 -9.55
N GLY A 102 17.05 5.76 -8.69
CA GLY A 102 17.87 6.93 -9.00
C GLY A 102 19.29 6.51 -9.39
N THR A 103 19.89 7.25 -10.32
CA THR A 103 21.27 7.02 -10.79
C THR A 103 22.29 7.94 -10.11
N GLY A 104 21.81 8.92 -9.33
CA GLY A 104 22.66 9.84 -8.57
C GLY A 104 23.15 9.27 -7.24
N PRO A 105 24.04 10.00 -6.53
CA PRO A 105 24.45 9.64 -5.17
C PRO A 105 23.23 9.52 -4.25
N PRO A 106 23.18 8.54 -3.34
CA PRO A 106 22.01 8.35 -2.47
C PRO A 106 21.83 9.54 -1.53
N LEU A 107 20.58 10.03 -1.42
CA LEU A 107 20.18 11.04 -0.45
C LEU A 107 19.63 10.39 0.82
N ASP A 108 19.95 10.97 1.98
CA ASP A 108 19.41 10.57 3.29
C ASP A 108 18.02 11.21 3.52
N CYS A 109 17.05 10.74 2.74
CA CYS A 109 15.67 11.23 2.81
C CYS A 109 15.03 10.92 4.17
N LYS A 110 14.42 11.93 4.79
CA LYS A 110 13.79 11.86 6.11
C LYS A 110 12.30 11.55 6.02
N ASN A 111 11.74 11.18 7.18
CA ASN A 111 10.30 11.05 7.41
C ASN A 111 9.57 10.11 6.40
N GLY A 112 10.25 9.07 5.94
CA GLY A 112 9.67 8.10 4.98
C GLY A 112 9.78 8.53 3.51
N GLY A 113 10.35 9.71 3.23
CA GLY A 113 10.73 10.13 1.89
C GLY A 113 11.70 9.17 1.19
N TYR A 114 11.87 9.35 -0.11
CA TYR A 114 12.80 8.55 -0.92
C TYR A 114 13.37 9.40 -2.04
N GLN A 115 14.52 9.01 -2.57
CA GLN A 115 15.20 9.78 -3.60
C GLN A 115 14.32 9.93 -4.85
N GLY A 116 14.27 11.14 -5.40
CA GLY A 116 13.51 11.41 -6.60
C GLY A 116 14.01 10.55 -7.78
N PRO A 117 13.14 9.80 -8.46
CA PRO A 117 13.54 8.92 -9.56
C PRO A 117 13.95 9.69 -10.83
N LYS A 118 13.53 10.95 -10.96
CA LYS A 118 13.82 11.83 -12.10
C LYS A 118 14.83 12.91 -11.76
N ASP A 119 14.65 13.52 -10.59
CA ASP A 119 15.57 14.50 -10.02
C ASP A 119 16.19 13.85 -8.78
N CYS A 120 17.43 13.38 -8.93
CA CYS A 120 18.14 12.64 -7.89
C CYS A 120 18.67 13.56 -6.79
N ASP A 121 18.61 14.88 -6.96
CA ASP A 121 19.10 15.86 -6.00
C ASP A 121 18.03 16.32 -5.00
N VAL A 122 16.79 15.83 -5.15
CA VAL A 122 15.66 16.10 -4.25
C VAL A 122 14.93 14.82 -3.86
N CYS A 123 14.57 14.70 -2.59
CA CYS A 123 13.72 13.63 -2.12
C CYS A 123 12.25 13.89 -2.50
N ARG A 124 11.53 12.83 -2.87
CA ARG A 124 10.08 12.87 -2.94
C ARG A 124 9.51 12.69 -1.54
N CYS A 125 8.73 13.67 -1.09
CA CYS A 125 8.25 13.74 0.28
C CYS A 125 6.80 13.24 0.43
N PRO A 126 6.47 12.58 1.55
CA PRO A 126 5.09 12.35 1.92
C PRO A 126 4.30 13.66 2.00
N THR A 127 2.98 13.56 1.81
CA THR A 127 2.08 14.71 1.87
C THR A 127 2.23 15.50 3.17
N GLY A 128 2.37 16.82 3.07
CA GLY A 128 2.55 17.72 4.23
C GLY A 128 4.00 17.91 4.66
N LEU A 129 4.97 17.32 3.95
CA LEU A 129 6.40 17.53 4.16
C LEU A 129 7.07 18.08 2.90
N GLY A 130 8.18 18.80 3.09
CA GLY A 130 8.94 19.42 2.02
C GLY A 130 10.43 19.57 2.34
N GLY A 131 11.12 20.38 1.53
CA GLY A 131 12.57 20.51 1.56
C GLY A 131 13.29 19.42 0.78
N THR A 132 14.59 19.59 0.58
CA THR A 132 15.42 18.66 -0.20
C THR A 132 15.42 17.25 0.39
N LEU A 133 15.36 17.14 1.71
CA LEU A 133 15.42 15.88 2.44
C LEU A 133 14.11 15.49 3.12
N CYS A 134 12.99 16.18 2.85
CA CYS A 134 11.70 15.94 3.51
C CYS A 134 11.71 16.19 5.04
N ASP A 135 12.53 17.13 5.48
CA ASP A 135 12.73 17.53 6.87
C ASP A 135 12.03 18.85 7.25
N GLN A 136 11.25 19.42 6.32
CA GLN A 136 10.49 20.67 6.51
C GLN A 136 8.98 20.40 6.46
N VAL A 137 8.21 21.30 7.09
CA VAL A 137 6.74 21.32 7.14
C VAL A 137 6.22 22.60 6.51
#